data_AF-A0A1W9TV46-F1
#
_entry.id   AF-A0A1W9TV46-F1
#
_cell.length_a   1.000
_cell.length_b   1.000
_cell.length_c   1.000
_cell.angle_alpha   90.00
_cell.angle_beta   90.00
_cell.angle_gamma   90.00
#
_symmetry.space_group_name_H-M   'P 1'
#
loop_
_entity.id
_entity.type
_entity.pdbx_description
1 polymer ?
#
loop_
_entity_poly.entity_id
_entity_poly.type
_entity_poly.pdbx_seq_one_letter_code
_entity_poly.pdbx_strand_id
1 'polypeptide(L)'
;MATWVDLKSQGMKRFGEVGAWAFDEWKMLNQNFFYGENKPGAIIWGKTPQGKSLGYYHVSKNLIYLDKNLMRPIYPINNLNWGIQHLNKRIASDVLLHEMIHQRVNQTGGWEGETSHNNERFVDEVNRIAGLLGMDIRAKVIKQATIQDKRIRHNEPGYLTLKELSDFPYSSRTYNYYYGRP
;
A
#
# COMPACT_ATOMS: atom_id res chain seq x y z
N MET A 1 -11.21 -9.39 20.57
CA MET A 1 -10.62 -9.02 19.27
C MET A 1 -10.45 -10.29 18.44
N ALA A 2 -10.65 -10.24 17.12
CA ALA A 2 -10.44 -11.42 16.26
C ALA A 2 -8.95 -11.79 16.23
N THR A 3 -8.63 -13.09 16.27
CA THR A 3 -7.25 -13.56 16.16
C THR A 3 -6.77 -13.51 14.71
N TRP A 4 -5.46 -13.62 14.49
CA TRP A 4 -4.89 -13.77 13.14
C TRP A 4 -5.53 -14.92 12.36
N VAL A 5 -5.73 -16.06 13.02
CA VAL A 5 -6.33 -17.26 12.43
C VAL A 5 -7.77 -16.99 12.02
N ASP A 6 -8.54 -16.28 12.85
CA ASP A 6 -9.92 -15.89 12.52
C ASP A 6 -9.96 -14.97 11.30
N LEU A 7 -9.08 -13.96 11.25
CA LEU A 7 -9.02 -12.99 10.16
C LEU A 7 -8.67 -13.68 8.82
N LYS A 8 -7.63 -14.53 8.81
CA LYS A 8 -7.25 -15.32 7.64
C LYS A 8 -8.38 -16.26 7.19
N SER A 9 -9.02 -16.94 8.14
CA SER A 9 -10.13 -17.86 7.84
C SER A 9 -11.34 -17.13 7.24
N GLN A 10 -11.65 -15.93 7.74
CA GLN A 10 -12.69 -15.08 7.16
C GLN A 10 -12.33 -14.58 5.76
N GLY A 11 -11.07 -14.20 5.53
CA GLY A 11 -10.56 -13.84 4.20
C GLY A 11 -10.71 -14.99 3.20
N MET A 12 -10.24 -16.18 3.58
CA MET A 12 -10.38 -17.39 2.78
C MET A 12 -11.85 -17.73 2.49
N LYS A 13 -12.72 -17.66 3.49
CA LYS A 13 -14.16 -17.94 3.32
C LYS A 13 -14.83 -16.98 2.33
N ARG A 14 -14.40 -15.71 2.29
CA ARG A 14 -15.02 -14.68 1.45
C ARG A 14 -14.42 -14.60 0.05
N PHE A 15 -13.11 -14.81 -0.08
CA PHE A 15 -12.37 -14.52 -1.31
C PHE A 15 -11.55 -15.71 -1.79
N GLY A 16 -11.69 -16.90 -1.20
CA GLY A 16 -10.90 -18.07 -1.54
C GLY A 16 -9.40 -17.84 -1.33
N GLU A 17 -8.57 -18.47 -2.17
CA GLU A 17 -7.11 -18.46 -2.04
C GLU A 17 -6.49 -17.07 -2.04
N VAL A 18 -7.06 -16.11 -2.79
CA VAL A 18 -6.55 -14.73 -2.80
C VAL A 18 -6.81 -14.00 -1.48
N GLY A 19 -7.87 -14.39 -0.77
CA GLY A 19 -8.12 -13.97 0.60
C GLY A 19 -7.04 -14.48 1.54
N ALA A 20 -6.75 -15.78 1.52
CA ALA A 20 -5.69 -16.36 2.33
C ALA A 20 -4.30 -15.79 2.01
N TRP A 21 -4.01 -15.61 0.71
CA TRP A 21 -2.76 -15.02 0.23
C TRP A 21 -2.53 -13.62 0.78
N ALA A 22 -3.55 -12.75 0.78
CA ALA A 22 -3.39 -11.38 1.26
C ALA A 22 -2.96 -11.32 2.73
N PHE A 23 -3.46 -12.24 3.55
CA PHE A 23 -3.03 -12.37 4.94
C PHE A 23 -1.61 -12.94 5.04
N ASP A 24 -1.26 -13.99 4.28
CA ASP A 24 0.10 -14.52 4.31
C ASP A 24 1.12 -13.47 3.86
N GLU A 25 0.81 -12.72 2.80
CA GLU A 25 1.61 -11.61 2.31
C GLU A 25 1.73 -10.49 3.35
N TRP A 26 0.61 -10.06 3.95
CA TRP A 26 0.63 -9.06 5.04
C TRP A 26 1.55 -9.51 6.19
N LYS A 27 1.53 -10.79 6.56
CA LYS A 27 2.38 -11.30 7.65
C LYS A 27 3.86 -11.23 7.28
N MET A 28 4.23 -11.63 6.07
CA MET A 28 5.61 -11.52 5.61
C MET A 28 6.06 -10.05 5.54
N LEU A 29 5.24 -9.17 4.97
CA LEU A 29 5.52 -7.73 4.89
C LEU A 29 5.68 -7.13 6.29
N ASN A 30 4.83 -7.52 7.24
CA ASN A 30 4.90 -7.04 8.63
C ASN A 30 6.21 -7.47 9.27
N GLN A 31 6.63 -8.72 9.09
CA GLN A 31 7.90 -9.23 9.61
C GLN A 31 9.11 -8.51 8.98
N ASN A 32 9.11 -8.36 7.66
CA ASN A 32 10.27 -7.86 6.91
C ASN A 32 10.42 -6.34 6.99
N PHE A 33 9.30 -5.61 6.97
CA PHE A 33 9.32 -4.15 6.88
C PHE A 33 8.88 -3.47 8.17
N PHE A 34 8.15 -4.11 9.07
CA PHE A 34 7.61 -3.46 10.27
C PHE A 34 7.96 -4.20 11.56
N TYR A 35 8.98 -5.08 11.52
CA TYR A 35 9.47 -5.85 12.68
C TYR A 35 8.39 -6.68 13.40
N GLY A 36 7.31 -7.02 12.70
CA GLY A 36 6.16 -7.71 13.27
C GLY A 36 5.26 -6.86 14.17
N GLU A 37 5.46 -5.53 14.20
CA GLU A 37 4.80 -4.66 15.17
C GLU A 37 3.40 -4.20 14.75
N ASN A 38 3.06 -4.22 13.46
CA ASN A 38 1.71 -3.84 13.06
C ASN A 38 0.70 -4.85 13.63
N LYS A 39 -0.39 -4.35 14.20
CA LYS A 39 -1.51 -5.15 14.68
C LYS A 39 -2.42 -5.50 13.50
N PRO A 40 -2.75 -6.78 13.30
CA PRO A 40 -3.51 -7.20 12.13
C PRO A 40 -4.93 -6.64 12.16
N GLY A 41 -5.43 -6.39 10.95
CA GLY A 41 -6.75 -5.88 10.66
C GLY A 41 -7.49 -6.80 9.69
N ALA A 42 -8.74 -6.49 9.39
CA ALA A 42 -9.41 -7.15 8.27
C ALA A 42 -8.77 -6.70 6.94
N ILE A 43 -8.72 -7.61 5.96
CA ILE A 43 -8.34 -7.29 4.57
C ILE A 43 -9.50 -7.71 3.69
N ILE A 44 -10.01 -6.77 2.89
CA ILE A 44 -11.17 -6.96 2.03
C ILE A 44 -10.78 -6.68 0.59
N TRP A 45 -11.20 -7.56 -0.31
CA TRP A 45 -11.11 -7.33 -1.75
C TRP A 45 -12.42 -6.74 -2.27
N GLY A 46 -12.36 -5.63 -2.99
CA GLY A 46 -13.55 -4.96 -3.51
C GLY A 46 -13.31 -3.52 -3.91
N LYS A 47 -14.36 -2.79 -4.28
CA LYS A 47 -14.22 -1.36 -4.60
C LYS A 47 -13.72 -0.61 -3.36
N THR A 48 -12.69 0.21 -3.52
CA THR A 48 -12.26 1.15 -2.47
C THR A 48 -13.38 2.19 -2.22
N PRO A 49 -13.46 2.80 -1.02
CA PRO A 49 -14.59 3.69 -0.64
C PRO A 49 -14.86 4.90 -1.56
N GLN A 50 -13.97 5.21 -2.51
CA GLN A 50 -14.18 6.22 -3.55
C GLN A 50 -13.96 5.69 -4.98
N GLY A 51 -13.60 4.41 -5.13
CA GLY A 51 -13.38 3.74 -6.42
C GLY A 51 -12.25 4.32 -7.28
N LYS A 52 -11.35 5.12 -6.69
CA LYS A 52 -10.27 5.85 -7.39
C LYS A 52 -8.86 5.36 -7.06
N SER A 53 -8.71 4.44 -6.11
CA SER A 53 -7.42 3.90 -5.67
C SER A 53 -7.40 2.38 -5.70
N LEU A 54 -6.20 1.81 -5.85
CA LEU A 54 -5.97 0.36 -5.80
C LEU A 54 -5.96 -0.20 -4.36
N GLY A 55 -5.66 0.65 -3.38
CA GLY A 55 -5.68 0.33 -1.96
C GLY A 55 -6.39 1.41 -1.15
N TYR A 56 -6.85 1.06 0.04
CA TYR A 56 -7.32 2.04 1.03
C TYR A 56 -7.30 1.47 2.46
N TYR A 57 -6.64 2.17 3.38
CA TYR A 57 -6.68 1.89 4.81
C TYR A 57 -7.75 2.71 5.55
N HIS A 58 -8.70 1.99 6.16
CA HIS A 58 -9.76 2.56 6.99
C HIS A 58 -9.33 2.62 8.46
N VAL A 59 -8.85 3.79 8.88
CA VAL A 59 -8.27 4.08 10.19
C VAL A 59 -9.07 3.52 11.37
N SER A 60 -10.34 3.92 11.53
CA SER A 60 -11.14 3.56 12.71
C SER A 60 -11.53 2.08 12.80
N LYS A 61 -11.37 1.32 11.71
CA LYS A 61 -11.73 -0.10 11.65
C LYS A 61 -10.51 -1.01 11.62
N ASN A 62 -9.30 -0.45 11.53
CA ASN A 62 -8.07 -1.18 11.22
C ASN A 62 -8.33 -2.16 10.06
N LEU A 63 -8.73 -1.63 8.90
CA LEU A 63 -9.22 -2.41 7.77
C LEU A 63 -8.54 -1.94 6.48
N ILE A 64 -7.93 -2.87 5.75
CA ILE A 64 -7.34 -2.61 4.44
C ILE A 64 -8.30 -3.09 3.35
N TYR A 65 -8.56 -2.22 2.38
CA TYR A 65 -9.23 -2.56 1.14
C TYR A 65 -8.19 -2.70 0.03
N LEU A 66 -8.30 -3.76 -0.76
CA LEU A 66 -7.55 -3.97 -2.00
C LEU A 66 -8.53 -4.05 -3.17
N ASP A 67 -8.29 -3.24 -4.21
CA ASP A 67 -9.20 -3.18 -5.35
C ASP A 67 -9.15 -4.47 -6.17
N LYS A 68 -10.31 -4.94 -6.61
CA LYS A 68 -10.43 -6.15 -7.44
C LYS A 68 -9.66 -6.05 -8.78
N ASN A 69 -9.35 -4.84 -9.24
CA ASN A 69 -8.56 -4.64 -10.45
C ASN A 69 -7.12 -5.17 -10.31
N LEU A 70 -6.61 -5.33 -9.09
CA LEU A 70 -5.33 -6.01 -8.83
C LEU A 70 -5.36 -7.49 -9.20
N MET A 71 -6.54 -8.10 -9.26
CA MET A 71 -6.78 -9.48 -9.69
C MET A 71 -6.96 -9.60 -11.21
N ARG A 72 -6.74 -8.52 -11.98
CA ARG A 72 -6.89 -8.61 -13.43
C ARG A 72 -5.74 -9.44 -14.00
N PRO A 73 -6.07 -10.47 -14.81
CA PRO A 73 -5.15 -11.12 -15.72
C PRO A 73 -4.14 -10.18 -16.38
N ILE A 74 -2.85 -10.50 -16.34
CA ILE A 74 -1.94 -10.09 -17.41
C ILE A 74 -2.25 -11.04 -18.58
N TYR A 75 -2.87 -10.52 -19.64
CA TYR A 75 -3.41 -11.30 -20.75
C TYR A 75 -2.39 -12.23 -21.45
N PRO A 76 -2.86 -13.30 -22.13
CA PRO A 76 -4.25 -13.76 -22.26
C PRO A 76 -4.55 -14.97 -21.37
N ILE A 77 -5.78 -15.08 -20.87
CA ILE A 77 -6.18 -16.24 -20.05
C ILE A 77 -7.56 -16.72 -20.47
N ASN A 78 -7.67 -18.03 -20.69
CA ASN A 78 -8.84 -18.70 -21.27
C ASN A 78 -9.89 -19.11 -20.22
N ASN A 79 -9.75 -18.66 -18.97
CA ASN A 79 -10.63 -19.07 -17.88
C ASN A 79 -11.06 -17.87 -17.02
N LEU A 80 -12.37 -17.72 -16.84
CA LEU A 80 -13.02 -16.62 -16.11
C LEU A 80 -13.08 -16.85 -14.59
N ASN A 81 -12.63 -18.01 -14.11
CA ASN A 81 -12.64 -18.36 -12.69
C ASN A 81 -11.56 -17.55 -11.94
N TRP A 82 -12.00 -16.61 -11.11
CA TRP A 82 -11.17 -15.78 -10.22
C TRP A 82 -10.27 -16.66 -9.33
N GLY A 83 -8.99 -16.79 -9.68
CA GLY A 83 -8.00 -17.57 -8.93
C GLY A 83 -6.70 -16.79 -8.70
N ILE A 84 -5.87 -17.27 -7.77
CA ILE A 84 -4.57 -16.64 -7.45
C ILE A 84 -3.65 -16.49 -8.67
N GLN A 85 -3.84 -17.33 -9.68
CA GLN A 85 -3.18 -17.29 -10.98
C GLN A 85 -3.41 -15.99 -11.79
N HIS A 86 -4.44 -15.20 -11.47
CA HIS A 86 -4.75 -13.94 -12.15
C HIS A 86 -4.27 -12.71 -11.38
N LEU A 87 -3.74 -12.91 -10.18
CA LEU A 87 -3.24 -11.84 -9.33
C LEU A 87 -1.84 -11.40 -9.80
N ASN A 88 -1.68 -10.13 -10.14
CA ASN A 88 -0.34 -9.55 -10.20
C ASN A 88 0.18 -9.39 -8.77
N LYS A 89 0.78 -10.46 -8.23
CA LYS A 89 1.25 -10.54 -6.85
C LYS A 89 2.21 -9.41 -6.47
N ARG A 90 3.05 -8.97 -7.41
CA ARG A 90 4.01 -7.87 -7.15
C ARG A 90 3.30 -6.53 -6.98
N ILE A 91 2.37 -6.18 -7.87
CA ILE A 91 1.57 -4.95 -7.71
C ILE A 91 0.70 -5.05 -6.45
N ALA A 92 0.03 -6.17 -6.23
CA ALA A 92 -0.83 -6.35 -5.07
C ALA A 92 -0.05 -6.29 -3.74
N SER A 93 1.16 -6.85 -3.70
CA SER A 93 2.06 -6.78 -2.54
C SER A 93 2.52 -5.35 -2.28
N ASP A 94 2.94 -4.60 -3.31
CA ASP A 94 3.35 -3.21 -3.15
C ASP A 94 2.18 -2.29 -2.74
N VAL A 95 0.97 -2.52 -3.26
CA VAL A 95 -0.24 -1.80 -2.80
C VAL A 95 -0.58 -2.16 -1.36
N LEU A 96 -0.48 -3.44 -0.98
CA LEU A 96 -0.68 -3.86 0.41
C LEU A 96 0.37 -3.21 1.33
N LEU A 97 1.63 -3.18 0.92
CA LEU A 97 2.70 -2.52 1.65
C LEU A 97 2.42 -1.02 1.85
N HIS A 98 1.92 -0.32 0.82
CA HIS A 98 1.49 1.08 0.95
C HIS A 98 0.42 1.25 2.05
N GLU A 99 -0.63 0.43 2.02
CA GLU A 99 -1.69 0.51 3.03
C GLU A 99 -1.20 0.13 4.43
N MET A 100 -0.19 -0.74 4.52
CA MET A 100 0.47 -1.07 5.79
C MET A 100 1.30 0.08 6.36
N ILE A 101 1.80 1.01 5.53
CA ILE A 101 2.42 2.26 6.01
C ILE A 101 1.37 3.13 6.70
N HIS A 102 0.20 3.33 6.08
CA HIS A 102 -0.91 4.04 6.74
C HIS A 102 -1.33 3.37 8.05
N GLN A 103 -1.38 2.03 8.06
CA GLN A 103 -1.66 1.26 9.26
C GLN A 103 -0.60 1.53 10.35
N ARG A 104 0.69 1.52 10.01
CA ARG A 104 1.79 1.78 10.93
C ARG A 104 1.72 3.19 11.51
N VAL A 105 1.57 4.20 10.66
CA VAL A 105 1.44 5.60 11.07
C VAL A 105 0.27 5.77 12.04
N ASN A 106 -0.87 5.17 11.73
CA ASN A 106 -2.03 5.21 12.62
C ASN A 106 -1.77 4.54 13.97
N GLN A 107 -1.17 3.35 13.97
CA GLN A 107 -0.94 2.57 15.20
C GLN A 107 0.15 3.15 16.11
N THR A 108 0.99 4.05 15.59
CA THR A 108 2.07 4.70 16.34
C THR A 108 1.74 6.13 16.78
N GLY A 109 0.53 6.64 16.48
CA GLY A 109 0.10 7.97 16.92
C GLY A 109 -0.78 8.74 15.93
N GLY A 110 -1.03 8.20 14.73
CA GLY A 110 -1.76 8.93 13.69
C GLY A 110 -0.83 9.83 12.87
N TRP A 111 -1.42 10.54 11.91
CA TRP A 111 -0.69 11.54 11.14
C TRP A 111 -1.03 12.94 11.66
N GLU A 112 -0.03 13.82 11.58
CA GLU A 112 -0.18 15.25 11.83
C GLU A 112 0.31 15.98 10.58
N GLY A 113 -0.53 16.81 9.97
CA GLY A 113 -0.17 17.53 8.75
C GLY A 113 -1.32 17.68 7.76
N GLU A 114 -0.98 18.06 6.53
CA GLU A 114 -1.97 18.40 5.49
C GLU A 114 -2.75 17.16 5.02
N THR A 115 -2.07 16.02 4.84
CA THR A 115 -2.68 14.79 4.35
C THR A 115 -2.07 13.56 5.02
N SER A 116 -2.75 12.41 4.88
CA SER A 116 -2.26 11.09 5.33
C SER A 116 -0.94 10.67 4.69
N HIS A 117 -0.58 11.25 3.54
CA HIS A 117 0.67 10.97 2.82
C HIS A 117 1.73 12.05 3.03
N ASN A 118 1.32 13.31 3.26
CA ASN A 118 2.22 14.45 3.41
C ASN A 118 2.37 14.86 4.89
N ASN A 119 3.01 13.98 5.66
CA ASN A 119 3.34 14.18 7.06
C ASN A 119 4.67 13.47 7.38
N GLU A 120 5.32 13.89 8.46
CA GLU A 120 6.66 13.40 8.83
C GLU A 120 6.69 11.88 9.03
N ARG A 121 5.73 11.34 9.79
CA ARG A 121 5.67 9.89 10.09
C ARG A 121 5.52 9.04 8.82
N PHE A 122 4.68 9.45 7.87
CA PHE A 122 4.54 8.75 6.60
C PHE A 122 5.82 8.82 5.76
N VAL A 123 6.41 10.01 5.67
CA VAL A 123 7.68 10.25 4.96
C VAL A 123 8.82 9.42 5.53
N ASP A 124 8.93 9.34 6.86
CA ASP A 124 9.96 8.58 7.55
C ASP A 124 9.83 7.08 7.25
N GLU A 125 8.60 6.55 7.29
CA GLU A 125 8.33 5.16 6.91
C GLU A 125 8.65 4.89 5.43
N VAL A 126 8.33 5.83 4.53
CA VAL A 126 8.69 5.72 3.10
C VAL A 126 10.20 5.65 2.92
N ASN A 127 10.97 6.56 3.53
CA ASN A 127 12.43 6.55 3.43
C ASN A 127 13.04 5.27 4.02
N ARG A 128 12.55 4.83 5.18
CA ARG A 128 13.02 3.60 5.84
C ARG A 128 12.75 2.37 4.99
N ILE A 129 11.52 2.22 4.49
CA ILE A 129 11.12 1.08 3.65
C ILE A 129 11.83 1.13 2.30
N ALA A 130 12.02 2.30 1.70
CA ALA A 130 12.80 2.45 0.48
C ALA A 130 14.23 1.92 0.64
N GLY A 131 14.89 2.24 1.76
CA GLY A 131 16.20 1.68 2.10
C GLY A 131 16.19 0.16 2.20
N LEU A 132 15.18 -0.42 2.86
CA LEU A 132 15.00 -1.88 2.95
C LEU A 132 14.70 -2.55 1.60
N LEU A 133 14.08 -1.82 0.68
CA LEU A 133 13.81 -2.24 -0.69
C LEU A 133 14.99 -2.02 -1.65
N GLY A 134 16.10 -1.44 -1.17
CA GLY A 134 17.27 -1.10 -1.99
C GLY A 134 16.98 -0.01 -3.03
N MET A 135 16.02 0.87 -2.77
CA MET A 135 15.65 1.97 -3.66
C MET A 135 16.46 3.22 -3.34
N ASP A 136 17.05 3.83 -4.37
CA ASP A 136 17.67 5.15 -4.27
C ASP A 136 16.62 6.26 -4.50
N ILE A 137 15.74 6.44 -3.52
CA ILE A 137 14.73 7.51 -3.50
C ILE A 137 14.78 8.26 -2.18
N ARG A 138 14.33 9.51 -2.20
CA ARG A 138 14.23 10.35 -1.00
C ARG A 138 12.84 10.98 -0.95
N ALA A 139 12.19 10.87 0.20
CA ALA A 139 10.94 11.54 0.50
C ALA A 139 11.17 12.64 1.54
N LYS A 140 10.37 13.70 1.45
CA LYS A 140 10.30 14.74 2.48
C LYS A 140 8.89 15.31 2.52
N VAL A 141 8.53 15.98 3.62
CA VAL A 141 7.29 16.73 3.69
C VAL A 141 7.33 17.89 2.69
N ILE A 142 6.34 17.94 1.81
CA ILE A 142 6.21 18.95 0.75
C ILE A 142 5.47 20.14 1.33
N LYS A 143 6.16 21.28 1.45
CA LYS A 143 5.58 22.52 1.98
C LYS A 143 4.89 23.30 0.86
N GLN A 144 3.75 23.91 1.18
CA GLN A 144 3.14 24.92 0.34
C GLN A 144 3.83 26.26 0.58
N ALA A 145 4.10 27.00 -0.48
CA ALA A 145 4.57 28.38 -0.43
C ALA A 145 3.58 29.28 -1.17
N THR A 146 3.30 30.46 -0.64
CA THR A 146 2.55 31.49 -1.36
C THR A 146 3.55 32.35 -2.14
N ILE A 147 3.45 32.34 -3.47
CA ILE A 147 4.25 33.18 -4.35
C ILE A 147 3.26 33.97 -5.21
N GLN A 148 3.29 35.31 -5.13
CA GLN A 148 2.41 36.21 -5.89
C GLN A 148 0.91 35.80 -5.79
N ASP A 149 0.41 35.65 -4.56
CA ASP A 149 -0.97 35.24 -4.23
C ASP A 149 -1.43 33.87 -4.76
N LYS A 150 -0.50 33.07 -5.29
CA LYS A 150 -0.75 31.68 -5.69
C LYS A 150 -0.09 30.75 -4.69
N ARG A 151 -0.85 29.77 -4.19
CA ARG A 151 -0.28 28.65 -3.42
C ARG A 151 0.40 27.69 -4.40
N ILE A 152 1.71 27.61 -4.32
CA ILE A 152 2.52 26.71 -5.14
C ILE A 152 3.14 25.67 -4.20
N ARG A 153 3.05 24.40 -4.58
CA ARG A 153 3.79 23.32 -3.90
C ARG A 153 5.21 23.30 -4.44
N HIS A 154 6.19 23.44 -3.56
CA HIS A 154 7.58 23.38 -3.94
C HIS A 154 8.12 21.95 -3.79
N ASN A 155 8.21 21.23 -4.91
CA ASN A 155 8.91 19.95 -4.96
C ASN A 155 10.41 20.23 -5.10
N GLU A 156 11.20 19.89 -4.08
CA GLU A 156 12.65 20.06 -4.17
C GLU A 156 13.25 18.99 -5.11
N PRO A 157 14.20 19.36 -6.00
CA PRO A 157 14.85 18.41 -6.88
C PRO A 157 15.47 17.23 -6.11
N GLY A 158 15.30 16.02 -6.63
CA GLY A 158 15.84 14.80 -6.03
C GLY A 158 15.02 14.21 -4.88
N TYR A 159 13.83 14.75 -4.61
CA TYR A 159 12.82 14.17 -3.72
C TYR A 159 11.57 13.75 -4.49
N LEU A 160 10.83 12.77 -3.96
CA LEU A 160 9.53 12.37 -4.49
C LEU A 160 8.57 13.55 -4.54
N THR A 161 7.83 13.67 -5.64
CA THR A 161 6.64 14.52 -5.74
C THR A 161 5.53 13.98 -4.86
N LEU A 162 4.49 14.79 -4.60
CA LEU A 162 3.36 14.31 -3.79
C LEU A 162 2.66 13.10 -4.42
N LYS A 163 2.58 13.06 -5.76
CA LYS A 163 1.98 11.93 -6.46
C LYS A 163 2.79 10.66 -6.24
N GLU A 164 4.11 10.72 -6.40
CA GLU A 164 4.98 9.57 -6.16
C GLU A 164 4.99 9.16 -4.69
N LEU A 165 4.94 10.12 -3.76
CA LEU A 165 4.81 9.82 -2.34
C LEU A 165 3.49 9.10 -2.03
N SER A 166 2.40 9.53 -2.65
CA SER A 166 1.09 8.90 -2.51
C SER A 166 0.96 7.54 -3.20
N ASP A 167 1.84 7.24 -4.16
CA ASP A 167 1.84 5.98 -4.90
C ASP A 167 3.02 5.06 -4.50
N PHE A 168 3.87 5.44 -3.54
CA PHE A 168 5.00 4.63 -3.08
C PHE A 168 4.53 3.29 -2.48
N PRO A 169 5.19 2.14 -2.69
CA PRO A 169 6.39 1.95 -3.50
C PRO A 169 6.12 1.78 -4.99
N TYR A 170 4.85 1.76 -5.41
CA TYR A 170 4.46 1.48 -6.79
C TYR A 170 5.07 2.44 -7.80
N SER A 171 5.05 3.74 -7.51
CA SER A 171 5.67 4.76 -8.37
C SER A 171 7.19 4.68 -8.46
N SER A 172 7.85 3.98 -7.53
CA SER A 172 9.31 3.91 -7.41
C SER A 172 9.90 2.61 -7.95
N ARG A 173 9.05 1.67 -8.41
CA ARG A 173 9.49 0.44 -9.07
C ARG A 173 9.60 0.65 -10.57
N THR A 174 10.54 -0.07 -11.18
CA THR A 174 10.64 -0.11 -12.65
C THR A 174 9.49 -0.93 -13.24
N TYR A 175 9.12 -0.64 -14.49
CA TYR A 175 8.14 -1.45 -15.23
C TYR A 175 8.52 -2.95 -15.24
N ASN A 176 9.81 -3.25 -15.41
CA ASN A 176 10.32 -4.61 -15.44
C ASN A 176 10.17 -5.34 -14.10
N TYR A 177 10.11 -4.62 -12.97
CA TYR A 177 9.79 -5.25 -11.70
C TYR A 177 8.38 -5.86 -11.72
N TYR A 178 7.41 -5.24 -12.38
CA TYR A 178 6.03 -5.76 -12.41
C TYR A 178 5.73 -6.71 -13.56
N TYR A 179 6.37 -6.49 -14.71
CA TYR A 179 6.00 -7.14 -15.97
C TYR A 179 7.16 -7.84 -16.65
N GLY A 180 8.38 -7.73 -16.11
CA GLY A 180 9.53 -8.50 -16.58
C GLY A 180 9.38 -9.97 -16.25
N ARG A 181 9.96 -10.83 -17.08
CA ARG A 181 10.11 -12.24 -16.73
C ARG A 181 11.07 -12.35 -15.54
N PRO A 182 10.76 -13.21 -14.54
CA PRO A 182 11.66 -13.45 -13.43
C PRO A 182 13.01 -14.01 -13.89
#